data_AF-A0A521CVD0-F1
#
_entry.id   AF-A0A521CVD0-F1
#
_cell.length_a   1.000
_cell.length_b   1.000
_cell.length_c   1.000
_cell.angle_alpha   90.00
_cell.angle_beta   90.00
_cell.angle_gamma   90.00
#
_symmetry.space_group_name_H-M   'P 1'
#
loop_
_entity.id
_entity.type
_entity.pdbx_description
1 polymer ?
#
loop_
_entity_poly.entity_id
_entity_poly.type
_entity_poly.pdbx_seq_one_letter_code
_entity_poly.pdbx_strand_id
1 'polypeptide(L)' 'MARGDHPRRTPVYGGLLIAAAMVGATLVVVEGTALPTPLRAVLLVLAGVAALGGWLLTFRDLTPRRRSGR' A
#
# COMPACT_ATOMS: atom_id res chain seq x y z
N MET A 1 -16.82 -9.34 26.09
CA MET A 1 -16.35 -9.61 24.71
C MET A 1 -14.84 -9.56 24.72
N ALA A 2 -14.19 -10.60 24.19
CA ALA A 2 -12.76 -10.83 24.36
C ALA A 2 -11.91 -9.72 23.73
N ARG A 3 -10.78 -9.40 24.38
CA ARG A 3 -9.76 -8.41 23.98
C ARG A 3 -8.98 -8.81 22.70
N GLY A 4 -9.60 -9.59 21.81
CA GLY A 4 -9.01 -10.23 20.63
C GLY A 4 -9.70 -9.93 19.30
N ASP A 5 -10.88 -9.29 19.30
CA ASP A 5 -11.48 -8.73 18.09
C ASP A 5 -10.89 -7.34 17.82
N HIS A 6 -9.62 -7.28 17.46
CA HIS A 6 -9.14 -6.11 16.73
C HIS A 6 -9.56 -6.34 15.27
N PRO A 7 -10.54 -5.61 14.73
CA PRO A 7 -10.94 -5.78 13.33
C PRO A 7 -9.69 -5.66 12.48
N ARG A 8 -9.47 -6.61 11.57
CA ARG A 8 -8.33 -6.65 10.62
C ARG A 8 -8.39 -5.44 9.66
N ARG A 9 -8.25 -4.22 10.19
CA ARG A 9 -8.32 -2.96 9.43
C ARG A 9 -7.01 -2.72 8.68
N THR A 10 -5.90 -3.22 9.19
CA THR A 10 -4.54 -3.12 8.63
C THR A 10 -4.41 -3.65 7.20
N PRO A 11 -4.94 -4.84 6.81
CA PRO A 11 -4.93 -5.27 5.42
C PRO A 11 -5.87 -4.46 4.54
N VAL A 12 -6.97 -3.92 5.08
CA VAL A 12 -7.87 -3.02 4.33
C VAL A 12 -7.17 -1.70 4.01
N TYR A 13 -6.44 -1.12 4.97
CA TYR A 13 -5.61 0.05 4.72
C TYR A 13 -4.48 -0.25 3.72
N GLY A 14 -3.89 -1.44 3.78
CA GLY A 14 -2.88 -1.87 2.82
C GLY A 14 -3.42 -1.97 1.39
N GLY A 15 -4.58 -2.61 1.21
CA GLY A 15 -5.26 -2.68 -0.08
C GLY A 15 -5.68 -1.30 -0.62
N LEU A 16 -6.21 -0.42 0.23
CA LEU A 16 -6.54 0.96 -0.14
C LEU A 16 -5.31 1.75 -0.59
N LEU A 17 -4.17 1.56 0.08
CA LEU A 17 -2.92 2.23 -0.28
C LEU A 17 -2.40 1.78 -1.66
N ILE A 18 -2.51 0.47 -1.96
CA ILE A 18 -2.18 -0.07 -3.28
C ILE A 18 -3.12 0.50 -4.35
N ALA A 19 -4.43 0.54 -4.08
CA ALA A 19 -5.41 1.07 -5.02
C ALA A 19 -5.15 2.57 -5.31
N ALA A 20 -4.89 3.36 -4.27
CA ALA A 20 -4.54 4.77 -4.41
C ALA A 20 -3.24 4.97 -5.21
N ALA A 21 -2.22 4.14 -4.96
CA ALA A 21 -0.97 4.16 -5.72
C ALA A 21 -1.18 3.85 -7.21
N MET A 22 -2.00 2.84 -7.51
CA MET A 22 -2.34 2.48 -8.89
C MET A 22 -3.05 3.62 -9.61
N VAL A 23 -4.10 4.17 -9.01
CA VAL A 23 -4.85 5.30 -9.59
C VAL A 23 -3.94 6.51 -9.78
N GLY A 24 -3.11 6.84 -8.79
CA GLY A 24 -2.15 7.94 -8.87
C GLY A 24 -1.15 7.75 -10.01
N ALA A 25 -0.57 6.55 -10.13
CA ALA A 25 0.34 6.23 -11.23
C ALA A 25 -0.34 6.31 -12.60
N THR A 26 -1.57 5.79 -12.73
CA THR A 26 -2.36 5.88 -13.96
C THR A 26 -2.62 7.33 -14.36
N LEU A 27 -3.01 8.19 -13.41
CA LEU A 27 -3.22 9.62 -13.70
C LEU A 27 -1.93 10.31 -14.15
N VAL A 28 -0.79 10.01 -13.52
CA VAL A 28 0.51 10.54 -13.93
C VAL A 28 0.89 10.06 -15.34
N VAL A 29 0.51 8.85 -15.73
CA VAL A 29 0.78 8.29 -17.06
C VAL A 29 -0.15 8.88 -18.12
N VAL A 30 -1.44 9.02 -17.83
CA VAL A 30 -2.45 9.50 -18.79
C VAL A 30 -2.41 11.03 -18.94
N GLU A 31 -2.43 11.76 -17.82
CA GLU A 31 -2.58 13.22 -17.81
C GLU A 31 -1.24 13.96 -17.60
N GLY A 32 -0.20 13.26 -17.13
CA GLY A 32 1.08 13.89 -16.79
C GLY A 32 1.96 14.28 -17.98
N THR A 33 1.43 14.30 -19.21
CA THR A 33 2.19 14.67 -20.42
C THR A 33 2.67 16.12 -20.40
N ALA A 34 1.95 17.00 -19.70
CA ALA A 34 2.34 18.38 -19.47
C ALA A 34 3.29 18.57 -18.27
N LEU A 35 3.54 17.52 -17.47
CA LEU A 35 4.43 17.60 -16.31
C LEU A 35 5.89 17.46 -16.73
N PRO A 36 6.81 18.21 -16.11
CA PRO A 36 8.24 18.00 -16.29
C PRO A 36 8.64 16.54 -15.97
N THR A 37 9.47 15.94 -16.81
CA THR A 37 10.00 14.58 -16.65
C THR A 37 10.47 14.24 -15.22
N PRO A 38 11.27 15.09 -14.53
CA PRO A 38 11.71 14.76 -13.17
C PRO A 38 10.55 14.69 -12.16
N LEU A 39 9.55 15.57 -12.30
CA LEU A 39 8.37 15.55 -11.43
C LEU A 39 7.57 14.27 -11.63
N ARG A 40 7.42 13.85 -12.89
CA ARG A 40 6.76 12.61 -13.28
C ARG A 40 7.46 11.39 -12.66
N ALA A 41 8.79 11.35 -12.71
CA ALA A 41 9.58 10.28 -12.10
C ALA A 41 9.39 10.22 -10.58
N VAL A 42 9.42 11.37 -9.88
CA VAL A 42 9.21 11.42 -8.42
C VAL A 42 7.82 10.92 -8.04
N LEU A 43 6.77 11.31 -8.78
CA LEU A 43 5.41 10.85 -8.51
C LEU A 43 5.25 9.34 -8.69
N LEU A 44 5.87 8.77 -9.73
CA LEU A 44 5.87 7.33 -9.96
C LEU A 44 6.64 6.56 -8.87
N VAL A 45 7.77 7.09 -8.41
CA VAL A 45 8.53 6.50 -7.30
C VAL A 45 7.69 6.52 -6.02
N LEU A 46 7.03 7.64 -5.70
CA LEU A 46 6.13 7.75 -4.55
C LEU A 46 4.97 6.76 -4.62
N ALA A 47 4.37 6.59 -5.81
CA ALA A 47 3.34 5.57 -6.02
C ALA A 47 3.88 4.15 -5.77
N GLY A 48 5.09 3.85 -6.25
CA GLY A 48 5.77 2.57 -5.98
C GLY A 48 5.99 2.31 -4.48
N VAL A 49 6.47 3.32 -3.73
CA VAL A 49 6.67 3.22 -2.28
C VAL A 49 5.34 3.03 -1.55
N ALA A 50 4.28 3.73 -1.95
CA ALA A 50 2.95 3.54 -1.40
C ALA A 50 2.41 2.12 -1.67
N ALA A 51 2.59 1.60 -2.88
CA ALA A 51 2.21 0.22 -3.20
C ALA A 51 2.98 -0.80 -2.34
N LEU A 52 4.29 -0.61 -2.14
CA LEU A 52 5.12 -1.46 -1.27
C LEU A 52 4.70 -1.36 0.20
N GLY A 53 4.39 -0.17 0.70
CA GLY A 53 3.84 0.04 2.04
C GLY A 53 2.51 -0.68 2.22
N GLY A 54 1.64 -0.61 1.21
CA GLY A 54 0.33 -1.24 1.24
C GLY A 54 0.43 -2.76 1.19
N TRP A 55 1.37 -3.27 0.40
CA TRP A 55 1.74 -4.67 0.36
C TRP A 55 2.27 -5.15 1.72
N LEU A 56 3.22 -4.44 2.33
CA LEU A 56 3.74 -4.75 3.66
C LEU A 56 2.63 -4.78 4.71
N LEU A 57 1.71 -3.81 4.72
CA LEU A 57 0.58 -3.78 5.65
C LEU A 57 -0.39 -4.95 5.43
N THR A 58 -0.57 -5.38 4.19
CA THR A 58 -1.43 -6.52 3.83
C THR A 58 -0.80 -7.85 4.24
N PHE A 59 0.49 -8.05 3.98
CA PHE A 59 1.19 -9.32 4.23
C PHE A 59 1.74 -9.47 5.65
N ARG A 60 2.02 -8.36 6.34
CA ARG A 60 2.46 -8.38 7.75
C ARG A 60 1.42 -9.03 8.67
N ASP A 61 0.13 -8.85 8.38
CA ASP A 61 -0.95 -9.45 9.16
C ASP A 61 -1.26 -10.90 8.75
N LEU A 62 -0.86 -11.31 7.56
CA LEU A 62 -1.04 -12.68 7.08
C LEU A 62 0.07 -13.63 7.58
N THR A 63 1.17 -13.12 8.11
CA THR A 63 2.20 -13.94 8.76
C THR A 63 1.72 -14.34 10.15
N PRO A 64 1.29 -15.61 10.38
CA PRO A 64 0.99 -16.03 11.72
C PRO A 64 2.31 -15.98 12.48
N ARG A 65 2.37 -15.20 13.57
CA ARG A 65 3.40 -15.42 14.60
C ARG A 65 3.30 -16.89 14.96
N ARG A 66 4.23 -17.72 14.46
CA ARG A 66 4.35 -19.11 14.89
C ARG A 66 4.51 -19.03 16.39
N ARG A 67 3.42 -19.34 17.11
CA ARG A 67 3.44 -19.57 18.54
C ARG A 67 4.35 -20.78 18.67
N SER A 68 5.62 -20.52 18.97
CA SER A 68 6.53 -21.54 19.49
C SER A 68 5.91 -21.94 20.82
N GLY A 69 5.03 -22.95 20.73
CA GLY A 69 4.47 -23.62 21.88
C GLY A 69 5.61 -24.29 22.61
N ARG A 70 5.81 -23.86 23.85
CA ARG A 70 6.33 -24.73 24.90
C ARG A 70 5.29 -25.79 25.19
#